data_AF-A0A7L4ZF54-F1
#
_entry.id   AF-A0A7L4ZF54-F1
#
_cell.length_a   1.000
_cell.length_b   1.000
_cell.length_c   1.000
_cell.angle_alpha   90.00
_cell.angle_beta   90.00
_cell.angle_gamma   90.00
#
_symmetry.space_group_name_H-M   'P 1'
#
loop_
_entity.id
_entity.type
_entity.pdbx_description
1 polymer ?
#
loop_
_entity_poly.entity_id
_entity_poly.type
_entity_poly.pdbx_seq_one_letter_code
_entity_poly.pdbx_strand_id
1 'polypeptide(L)'
;MARTVIRVWDEDELPEGFLNESRKNMIHYTRQQALIYQRQVEQEIAAIWSTRRRRRLARIADFPNIRKWIGMQTKHRKLRRVYRRIRKLRRWLENRRIIIVVHPNSSNFFSDSPGRRGYSRGPRFISPVIRFHISENWFAANQNYDTRAALFIHELCHEMGMSHGREGNDNSCDIISNAAGDNPQQVIRNPVTYQGLFREYTPSPINC
;
A
#
# COMPACT_ATOMS: atom_id res chain seq x y z
N MET A 1 -8.60 8.57 20.94
CA MET A 1 -8.48 8.97 19.51
C MET A 1 -7.02 9.01 19.11
N ALA A 2 -6.61 8.31 18.05
CA ALA A 2 -5.22 8.36 17.58
C ALA A 2 -4.92 9.74 16.96
N ARG A 3 -4.21 10.60 17.69
CA ARG A 3 -3.65 11.84 17.14
C ARG A 3 -2.63 11.45 16.08
N THR A 4 -2.94 11.77 14.83
CA THR A 4 -1.99 11.63 13.73
C THR A 4 -0.98 12.74 13.90
N VAL A 5 0.14 12.42 14.55
CA VAL A 5 1.24 13.35 14.67
C VAL A 5 2.07 13.22 13.40
N ILE A 6 1.71 14.00 12.39
CA ILE A 6 2.63 14.30 11.27
C ILE A 6 3.76 15.11 11.89
N ARG A 7 4.85 14.43 12.23
CA ARG A 7 6.12 15.13 12.40
C ARG A 7 6.79 15.08 11.05
N VAL A 8 7.15 16.25 10.55
CA VAL A 8 8.08 16.33 9.44
C VAL A 8 9.46 16.38 10.07
N TRP A 9 10.22 15.31 9.81
CA TRP A 9 11.62 15.25 10.18
C TRP A 9 12.42 15.48 8.92
N ASP A 10 13.58 16.07 9.11
CA ASP A 10 14.40 16.61 8.05
C ASP A 10 15.83 16.13 8.26
N GLU A 11 16.47 15.74 7.18
CA GLU A 11 17.92 15.55 7.16
C GLU A 11 18.62 16.79 6.57
N ASP A 12 17.92 17.68 5.85
CA ASP A 12 18.44 18.92 5.23
C ASP A 12 17.37 20.04 5.17
N GLU A 13 17.51 21.08 5.99
CA GLU A 13 16.58 22.22 6.22
C GLU A 13 15.60 22.55 5.06
N LEU A 14 14.33 22.17 5.23
CA LEU A 14 13.20 22.54 4.37
C LEU A 14 13.09 24.06 4.29
N PRO A 15 12.85 24.65 3.10
CA PRO A 15 12.58 26.07 2.97
C PRO A 15 11.46 26.51 3.91
N GLU A 16 11.60 27.69 4.52
CA GLU A 16 10.57 28.23 5.40
C GLU A 16 9.22 28.29 4.66
N GLY A 17 8.16 27.83 5.32
CA GLY A 17 6.82 27.78 4.72
C GLY A 17 6.60 26.65 3.70
N PHE A 18 7.58 25.79 3.42
CA PHE A 18 7.42 24.65 2.51
C PHE A 18 6.24 23.77 2.91
N LEU A 19 6.11 23.43 4.19
CA LEU A 19 4.99 22.63 4.70
C LEU A 19 3.85 23.53 5.21
N ASN A 20 3.22 24.27 4.30
CA ASN A 20 2.04 25.07 4.59
C ASN A 20 0.78 24.21 4.87
N GLU A 21 -0.30 24.85 5.32
CA GLU A 21 -1.56 24.17 5.65
C GLU A 21 -2.17 23.41 4.45
N SER A 22 -2.01 23.91 3.22
CA SER A 22 -2.48 23.22 2.02
C SER A 22 -1.79 21.86 1.83
N ARG A 23 -0.46 21.81 1.95
CA ARG A 23 0.32 20.57 1.84
C ARG A 23 0.05 19.61 3.01
N LYS A 24 -0.15 20.12 4.23
CA LYS A 24 -0.59 19.28 5.37
C LYS A 24 -1.98 18.68 5.13
N ASN A 25 -2.93 19.48 4.66
CA ASN A 25 -4.27 19.02 4.32
C ASN A 25 -4.24 17.97 3.21
N MET A 26 -3.34 18.12 2.23
CA MET A 26 -3.13 17.14 1.18
C MET A 26 -2.74 15.77 1.75
N ILE A 27 -1.76 15.73 2.66
CA ILE A 27 -1.32 14.50 3.35
C ILE A 27 -2.48 13.89 4.15
N HIS A 28 -3.19 14.72 4.92
CA HIS A 28 -4.33 14.26 5.71
C HIS A 28 -5.42 13.65 4.84
N TYR A 29 -5.79 14.32 3.74
CA TYR A 29 -6.81 13.85 2.82
C TYR A 29 -6.38 12.55 2.12
N THR A 30 -5.13 12.46 1.65
CA THR A 30 -4.57 11.23 1.07
C THR A 30 -4.71 10.04 2.03
N ARG A 31 -4.40 10.24 3.32
CA ARG A 31 -4.55 9.17 4.32
C ARG A 31 -6.02 8.77 4.51
N GLN A 32 -6.95 9.72 4.52
CA GLN A 32 -8.37 9.41 4.63
C GLN A 32 -8.86 8.61 3.42
N GLN A 33 -8.45 9.00 2.21
CA GLN A 33 -8.75 8.23 0.99
C GLN A 33 -8.18 6.81 1.06
N ALA A 34 -6.91 6.67 1.48
CA ALA A 34 -6.30 5.35 1.68
C ALA A 34 -7.11 4.48 2.65
N LEU A 35 -7.65 5.07 3.72
CA LEU A 35 -8.50 4.35 4.68
C LEU A 35 -9.87 3.97 4.10
N ILE A 36 -10.48 4.82 3.28
CA ILE A 36 -11.75 4.52 2.59
C ILE A 36 -11.57 3.31 1.65
N TYR A 37 -10.58 3.36 0.77
CA TYR A 37 -10.31 2.27 -0.18
C TYR A 37 -9.92 0.99 0.53
N GLN A 38 -9.11 1.10 1.60
CA GLN A 38 -8.77 -0.03 2.45
C GLN A 38 -10.01 -0.74 3.00
N ARG A 39 -10.99 0.02 3.50
CA ARG A 39 -12.22 -0.54 4.07
C ARG A 39 -13.05 -1.26 3.03
N GLN A 40 -13.18 -0.70 1.82
CA GLN A 40 -13.90 -1.34 0.72
C GLN A 40 -13.26 -2.69 0.33
N VAL A 41 -11.94 -2.71 0.14
CA VAL A 41 -11.20 -3.94 -0.15
C VAL A 41 -11.34 -4.96 0.99
N GLU A 42 -11.27 -4.52 2.25
CA GLU A 42 -11.44 -5.42 3.41
C GLU A 42 -12.84 -6.04 3.46
N GLN A 43 -13.89 -5.29 3.12
CA GLN A 43 -15.27 -5.79 3.08
C GLN A 43 -15.43 -6.92 2.06
N GLU A 44 -14.93 -6.75 0.84
CA GLU A 44 -15.01 -7.78 -0.19
C GLU A 44 -14.23 -9.04 0.20
N ILE A 45 -13.00 -8.88 0.68
CA ILE A 45 -12.19 -10.04 1.10
C ILE A 45 -12.79 -10.70 2.34
N ALA A 46 -13.42 -9.95 3.25
CA ALA A 46 -14.14 -10.51 4.38
C ALA A 46 -15.36 -11.34 3.91
N ALA A 47 -16.08 -10.91 2.88
CA ALA A 47 -17.19 -11.66 2.30
C ALA A 47 -16.73 -12.99 1.65
N ILE A 48 -15.58 -12.99 0.98
CA ILE A 48 -14.96 -14.24 0.48
C ILE A 48 -14.52 -15.11 1.67
N TRP A 49 -13.91 -14.51 2.69
CA TRP A 49 -13.37 -15.24 3.85
C TRP A 49 -14.46 -15.87 4.73
N SER A 50 -15.61 -15.21 4.90
CA SER A 50 -16.76 -15.71 5.66
C SER A 50 -17.44 -16.89 4.97
N THR A 51 -17.28 -17.03 3.65
CA THR A 51 -17.80 -18.17 2.90
C THR A 51 -17.17 -19.49 3.35
N ARG A 52 -17.95 -20.59 3.35
CA ARG A 52 -17.47 -21.95 3.70
C ARG A 52 -16.21 -22.28 2.90
N ARG A 53 -15.18 -22.81 3.57
CA ARG A 53 -13.85 -23.09 2.99
C ARG A 53 -13.93 -23.69 1.59
N ARG A 54 -14.67 -24.80 1.41
CA ARG A 54 -14.83 -25.51 0.13
C ARG A 54 -15.38 -24.66 -1.03
N ARG A 55 -16.12 -23.58 -0.75
CA ARG A 55 -16.73 -22.69 -1.76
C ARG A 55 -15.96 -21.40 -1.99
N ARG A 56 -14.91 -21.10 -1.19
CA ARG A 56 -14.22 -19.80 -1.26
C ARG A 56 -13.59 -19.53 -2.61
N LEU A 57 -13.04 -20.54 -3.27
CA LEU A 57 -12.42 -20.37 -4.59
C LEU A 57 -13.46 -19.99 -5.65
N ALA A 58 -14.59 -20.69 -5.67
CA ALA A 58 -15.71 -20.32 -6.54
C ALA A 58 -16.22 -18.90 -6.23
N ARG A 59 -16.30 -18.55 -4.94
CA ARG A 59 -16.74 -17.20 -4.52
C ARG A 59 -15.80 -16.09 -4.97
N ILE A 60 -14.51 -16.34 -5.23
CA ILE A 60 -13.58 -15.32 -5.76
C ILE A 60 -14.03 -14.85 -7.16
N ALA A 61 -14.70 -15.69 -7.95
CA ALA A 61 -15.18 -15.32 -9.28
C ALA A 61 -16.18 -14.15 -9.25
N ASP A 62 -16.90 -13.98 -8.14
CA ASP A 62 -17.86 -12.90 -7.93
C ASP A 62 -17.19 -11.55 -7.59
N PHE A 63 -15.85 -11.53 -7.44
CA PHE A 63 -15.06 -10.35 -7.07
C PHE A 63 -13.95 -10.11 -8.10
N PRO A 64 -14.26 -9.43 -9.23
CA PRO A 64 -13.34 -9.31 -10.37
C PRO A 64 -12.03 -8.60 -10.02
N ASN A 65 -12.05 -7.58 -9.15
CA ASN A 65 -10.85 -6.86 -8.73
C ASN A 65 -9.93 -7.74 -7.88
N ILE A 66 -10.49 -8.49 -6.92
CA ILE A 66 -9.75 -9.48 -6.13
C ILE A 66 -9.17 -10.55 -7.05
N ARG A 67 -9.96 -11.04 -8.01
CA ARG A 67 -9.52 -12.03 -8.99
C ARG A 67 -8.37 -11.52 -9.85
N LYS A 68 -8.46 -10.28 -10.36
CA LYS A 68 -7.44 -9.62 -11.20
C LYS A 68 -6.09 -9.52 -10.51
N TRP A 69 -6.08 -9.06 -9.26
CA TRP A 69 -4.83 -8.73 -8.55
C TRP A 69 -4.27 -9.87 -7.69
N ILE A 70 -5.10 -10.75 -7.17
CA ILE A 70 -4.69 -11.82 -6.24
C ILE A 70 -4.73 -13.20 -6.91
N GLY A 71 -5.50 -13.36 -7.99
CA GLY A 71 -5.60 -14.59 -8.77
C GLY A 71 -6.56 -15.63 -8.18
N MET A 72 -7.22 -16.40 -9.05
CA MET A 72 -8.16 -17.48 -8.66
C MET A 72 -7.47 -18.71 -8.03
N GLN A 73 -6.19 -18.93 -8.36
CA GLN A 73 -5.45 -20.12 -7.93
C GLN A 73 -4.93 -20.05 -6.47
N THR A 74 -5.31 -19.01 -5.72
CA THR A 74 -4.81 -18.83 -4.36
C THR A 74 -5.39 -19.88 -3.39
N LYS A 75 -4.65 -21.00 -3.20
CA LYS A 75 -4.88 -22.00 -2.13
C LYS A 75 -5.34 -21.28 -0.84
N HIS A 76 -6.35 -21.78 -0.12
CA HIS A 76 -6.98 -21.09 1.04
C HIS A 76 -6.02 -20.44 2.05
N ARG A 77 -4.83 -21.01 2.27
CA ARG A 77 -3.79 -20.44 3.16
C ARG A 77 -3.29 -19.07 2.66
N LYS A 78 -3.28 -18.83 1.35
CA LYS A 78 -2.86 -17.59 0.69
C LYS A 78 -3.91 -16.48 0.87
N LEU A 79 -5.19 -16.76 0.64
CA LEU A 79 -6.28 -15.81 0.91
C LEU A 79 -6.29 -15.35 2.37
N ARG A 80 -6.04 -16.26 3.34
CA ARG A 80 -5.89 -15.90 4.76
C ARG A 80 -4.77 -14.88 4.99
N ARG A 81 -3.63 -15.04 4.28
CA ARG A 81 -2.48 -14.12 4.40
C ARG A 81 -2.82 -12.74 3.85
N VAL A 82 -3.46 -12.69 2.68
CA VAL A 82 -3.94 -11.44 2.07
C VAL A 82 -4.92 -10.73 3.01
N TYR A 83 -5.93 -11.43 3.51
CA TYR A 83 -6.89 -10.86 4.46
C TYR A 83 -6.22 -10.31 5.72
N ARG A 84 -5.28 -11.05 6.32
CA ARG A 84 -4.52 -10.59 7.49
C ARG A 84 -3.70 -9.32 7.22
N ARG A 85 -3.12 -9.18 6.02
CA ARG A 85 -2.33 -8.01 5.64
C ARG A 85 -3.21 -6.79 5.43
N ILE A 86 -4.35 -6.96 4.78
CA ILE A 86 -5.31 -5.87 4.57
C ILE A 86 -5.88 -5.38 5.92
N ARG A 87 -6.21 -6.30 6.84
CA ARG A 87 -6.55 -5.91 8.22
C ARG A 87 -5.42 -5.20 8.96
N LYS A 88 -4.16 -5.57 8.70
CA LYS A 88 -2.99 -4.94 9.30
C LYS A 88 -2.82 -3.52 8.78
N LEU A 89 -2.99 -3.31 7.47
CA LEU A 89 -3.02 -1.98 6.84
C LEU A 89 -4.06 -1.08 7.49
N ARG A 90 -5.31 -1.55 7.67
CA ARG A 90 -6.34 -0.80 8.41
C ARG A 90 -5.85 -0.34 9.77
N ARG A 91 -5.37 -1.30 10.57
CA ARG A 91 -4.92 -1.03 11.93
C ARG A 91 -3.77 -0.04 11.97
N TRP A 92 -2.88 -0.09 10.98
CA TRP A 92 -1.78 0.87 10.85
C TRP A 92 -2.28 2.25 10.48
N LEU A 93 -3.13 2.35 9.45
CA LEU A 93 -3.75 3.61 9.04
C LEU A 93 -4.53 4.25 10.19
N GLU A 94 -5.29 3.48 10.97
CA GLU A 94 -6.12 4.01 12.06
C GLU A 94 -5.35 4.31 13.35
N ASN A 95 -4.38 3.45 13.73
CA ASN A 95 -3.83 3.45 15.09
C ASN A 95 -2.34 3.73 15.18
N ARG A 96 -1.57 3.64 14.09
CA ARG A 96 -0.14 3.93 14.14
C ARG A 96 0.09 5.42 13.98
N ARG A 97 1.16 5.88 14.62
CA ARG A 97 1.70 7.21 14.37
C ARG A 97 2.48 7.15 13.06
N ILE A 98 2.09 7.95 12.08
CA ILE A 98 2.78 8.07 10.81
C ILE A 98 3.54 9.39 10.79
N ILE A 99 4.85 9.31 10.66
CA ILE A 99 5.77 10.44 10.47
C ILE A 99 6.01 10.56 8.97
N ILE A 100 5.86 11.77 8.43
CA ILE A 100 6.12 12.04 7.02
C ILE A 100 7.47 12.73 6.95
N VAL A 101 8.44 12.16 6.27
CA VAL A 101 9.77 12.77 6.07
C VAL A 101 9.78 13.34 4.66
N VAL A 102 10.11 14.62 4.50
CA VAL A 102 10.09 15.29 3.20
C VAL A 102 11.52 15.50 2.72
N HIS A 103 11.78 15.15 1.47
CA HIS A 103 13.08 15.26 0.81
C HIS A 103 13.00 16.23 -0.39
N PRO A 104 13.27 17.53 -0.18
CA PRO A 104 13.00 18.58 -1.19
C PRO A 104 13.90 18.46 -2.43
N ASN A 105 15.17 18.07 -2.27
CA ASN A 105 16.15 18.01 -3.37
C ASN A 105 16.17 16.67 -4.12
N SER A 106 15.15 15.84 -3.90
CA SER A 106 15.14 14.46 -4.40
C SER A 106 14.29 14.37 -5.68
N SER A 107 14.95 14.38 -6.83
CA SER A 107 14.27 14.42 -8.14
C SER A 107 13.49 13.14 -8.49
N ASN A 108 13.78 12.01 -7.84
CA ASN A 108 13.30 10.69 -8.28
C ASN A 108 12.71 9.78 -7.17
N PHE A 109 12.33 10.30 -6.01
CA PHE A 109 11.85 9.44 -4.93
C PHE A 109 10.33 9.29 -5.01
N PHE A 110 9.89 8.44 -5.92
CA PHE A 110 8.66 7.66 -5.75
C PHE A 110 8.91 6.17 -5.51
N SER A 111 10.18 5.73 -5.43
CA SER A 111 10.47 4.30 -5.28
C SER A 111 11.82 3.92 -4.66
N ASP A 112 12.64 4.83 -4.12
CA ASP A 112 13.99 4.41 -3.69
C ASP A 112 14.59 5.26 -2.57
N SER A 113 14.03 5.23 -1.35
CA SER A 113 14.85 5.62 -0.20
C SER A 113 15.84 4.49 0.12
N PRO A 114 17.18 4.71 0.03
CA PRO A 114 18.17 3.77 0.53
C PRO A 114 18.29 3.91 2.04
N GLY A 115 17.17 3.86 2.76
CA GLY A 115 17.09 3.81 4.21
C GLY A 115 17.19 2.37 4.73
N ARG A 116 18.20 1.63 4.28
CA ARG A 116 18.57 0.25 4.67
C ARG A 116 17.56 -0.80 4.19
N ARG A 117 17.94 -1.74 3.32
CA ARG A 117 18.65 -2.99 3.72
C ARG A 117 18.55 -3.32 5.23
N GLY A 118 17.36 -3.21 5.80
CA GLY A 118 16.98 -3.97 6.96
C GLY A 118 16.70 -5.39 6.51
N TYR A 119 17.75 -6.18 6.25
CA TYR A 119 17.71 -7.56 6.72
C TYR A 119 17.49 -7.50 8.25
N SER A 120 16.25 -7.24 8.71
CA SER A 120 15.85 -7.61 10.06
C SER A 120 15.57 -9.11 10.03
N ARG A 121 16.65 -9.89 9.86
CA ARG A 121 16.74 -11.20 10.50
C ARG A 121 16.83 -10.94 12.00
N GLY A 122 15.70 -10.60 12.62
CA GLY A 122 15.61 -10.27 14.04
C GLY A 122 14.16 -10.10 14.49
N PRO A 123 13.77 -10.64 15.66
CA PRO A 123 12.37 -10.77 16.07
C PRO A 123 11.72 -9.42 16.46
N ARG A 124 10.52 -9.16 15.92
CA ARG A 124 9.35 -8.58 16.60
C ARG A 124 9.50 -7.29 17.45
N PHE A 125 10.19 -6.25 16.99
CA PHE A 125 9.87 -4.90 17.48
C PHE A 125 9.21 -4.08 16.37
N ILE A 126 7.88 -4.13 16.33
CA ILE A 126 7.09 -3.27 15.44
C ILE A 126 7.17 -1.86 16.01
N SER A 127 8.09 -1.03 15.51
CA SER A 127 8.18 0.39 15.85
C SER A 127 6.77 0.99 15.95
N PRO A 128 6.39 1.67 17.06
CA PRO A 128 5.09 2.33 17.20
C PRO A 128 4.86 3.40 16.11
N VAL A 129 5.94 3.79 15.44
CA VAL A 129 6.01 4.82 14.42
C VAL A 129 6.33 4.20 13.05
N ILE A 130 5.54 4.57 12.05
CA ILE A 130 5.82 4.32 10.63
C ILE A 130 6.37 5.61 10.03
N ARG A 131 7.47 5.53 9.29
CA ARG A 131 8.02 6.67 8.55
C ARG A 131 7.66 6.55 7.09
N PHE A 132 7.15 7.61 6.49
CA PHE A 132 6.81 7.68 5.08
C PHE A 132 7.63 8.80 4.46
N HIS A 133 8.58 8.44 3.61
CA HIS A 133 9.48 9.38 2.97
C HIS A 133 8.86 9.84 1.65
N ILE A 134 8.77 11.16 1.43
CA ILE A 134 8.21 11.76 0.21
C ILE A 134 9.16 12.77 -0.40
N SER A 135 9.23 12.79 -1.73
CA SER A 135 9.86 13.87 -2.49
C SER A 135 8.93 15.06 -2.63
N GLU A 136 9.46 16.22 -3.06
CA GLU A 136 8.64 17.37 -3.41
C GLU A 136 7.61 17.05 -4.51
N ASN A 137 7.96 16.18 -5.45
CA ASN A 137 7.07 15.77 -6.54
C ASN A 137 5.76 15.16 -6.03
N TRP A 138 5.72 14.63 -4.81
CA TRP A 138 4.48 14.15 -4.19
C TRP A 138 3.40 15.25 -4.15
N PHE A 139 3.81 16.51 -3.99
CA PHE A 139 2.90 17.66 -3.96
C PHE A 139 2.58 18.24 -5.34
N ALA A 140 3.10 17.65 -6.43
CA ALA A 140 2.88 18.16 -7.78
C ALA A 140 1.39 18.09 -8.18
N ALA A 141 0.90 19.15 -8.83
CA ALA A 141 -0.52 19.31 -9.15
C ALA A 141 -1.08 18.23 -10.10
N ASN A 142 -0.21 17.56 -10.87
CA ASN A 142 -0.60 16.50 -11.80
C ASN A 142 -0.90 15.15 -11.13
N GLN A 143 -0.49 14.94 -9.88
CA GLN A 143 -0.86 13.74 -9.15
C GLN A 143 -2.23 13.96 -8.51
N ASN A 144 -3.13 13.00 -8.66
CA ASN A 144 -4.42 13.01 -7.97
C ASN A 144 -4.32 12.32 -6.60
N TYR A 145 -5.30 12.58 -5.72
CA TYR A 145 -5.32 12.04 -4.37
C TYR A 145 -5.35 10.51 -4.33
N ASP A 146 -6.00 9.89 -5.30
CA ASP A 146 -6.17 8.45 -5.41
C ASP A 146 -4.83 7.76 -5.67
N THR A 147 -4.02 8.35 -6.55
CA THR A 147 -2.67 7.89 -6.86
C THR A 147 -1.78 8.00 -5.62
N ARG A 148 -1.83 9.13 -4.91
CA ARG A 148 -1.11 9.32 -3.65
C ARG A 148 -1.56 8.32 -2.58
N ALA A 149 -2.85 8.04 -2.48
CA ALA A 149 -3.40 7.10 -1.51
C ALA A 149 -2.92 5.66 -1.79
N ALA A 150 -2.88 5.27 -3.07
CA ALA A 150 -2.36 3.99 -3.48
C ALA A 150 -0.85 3.85 -3.22
N LEU A 151 -0.06 4.90 -3.48
CA LEU A 151 1.36 4.95 -3.12
C LEU A 151 1.55 4.88 -1.59
N PHE A 152 0.67 5.51 -0.82
CA PHE A 152 0.68 5.40 0.63
C PHE A 152 0.53 3.94 1.09
N ILE A 153 -0.36 3.18 0.44
CA ILE A 153 -0.54 1.74 0.68
C ILE A 153 0.68 0.93 0.22
N HIS A 154 1.29 1.30 -0.90
CA HIS A 154 2.50 0.67 -1.43
C HIS A 154 3.62 0.69 -0.38
N GLU A 155 3.98 1.86 0.15
CA GLU A 155 5.06 1.96 1.14
C GLU A 155 4.71 1.26 2.46
N LEU A 156 3.44 1.32 2.87
CA LEU A 156 2.99 0.56 4.04
C LEU A 156 3.17 -0.96 3.84
N CYS A 157 3.19 -1.44 2.60
CA CYS A 157 3.52 -2.84 2.32
C CYS A 157 5.00 -3.14 2.55
N HIS A 158 5.91 -2.25 2.19
CA HIS A 158 7.34 -2.39 2.51
C HIS A 158 7.59 -2.52 4.02
N GLU A 159 6.91 -1.69 4.82
CA GLU A 159 6.93 -1.77 6.28
C GLU A 159 6.39 -3.11 6.83
N MET A 160 5.54 -3.80 6.07
CA MET A 160 5.10 -5.16 6.40
C MET A 160 6.10 -6.26 6.01
N GLY A 161 7.26 -5.91 5.46
CA GLY A 161 8.27 -6.84 4.94
C GLY A 161 7.94 -7.39 3.55
N MET A 162 7.19 -6.62 2.75
CA MET A 162 6.96 -6.91 1.33
C MET A 162 8.06 -6.30 0.49
N SER A 163 8.34 -6.94 -0.65
CA SER A 163 9.38 -6.49 -1.56
C SER A 163 8.93 -6.73 -2.98
N HIS A 164 9.50 -5.95 -3.88
CA HIS A 164 9.55 -6.23 -5.29
C HIS A 164 10.13 -7.63 -5.55
N GLY A 165 9.68 -8.26 -6.64
CA GLY A 165 10.16 -9.58 -7.05
C GLY A 165 11.64 -9.53 -7.45
N ARG A 166 12.33 -10.68 -7.45
CA ARG A 166 13.74 -10.74 -7.88
C ARG A 166 13.95 -10.51 -9.39
N GLU A 167 12.88 -10.49 -10.18
CA GLU A 167 12.91 -10.57 -11.64
C GLU A 167 12.34 -9.32 -12.35
N GLY A 168 12.19 -8.18 -11.65
CA GLY A 168 11.75 -6.92 -12.29
C GLY A 168 10.26 -6.85 -12.66
N ASN A 169 9.43 -7.76 -12.12
CA ASN A 169 7.97 -7.75 -12.25
C ASN A 169 7.34 -6.64 -11.37
N ASP A 170 7.68 -5.39 -11.66
CA ASP A 170 7.35 -4.23 -10.82
C ASP A 170 6.33 -3.28 -11.46
N ASN A 171 5.91 -3.54 -12.70
CA ASN A 171 4.77 -2.86 -13.28
C ASN A 171 3.45 -3.62 -13.00
N SER A 172 2.34 -2.91 -13.14
CA SER A 172 1.00 -3.43 -12.85
C SER A 172 0.58 -4.56 -13.77
N CYS A 173 0.94 -4.50 -15.06
CA CYS A 173 0.57 -5.51 -16.07
C CYS A 173 1.21 -6.87 -15.77
N ASP A 174 2.50 -6.87 -15.41
CA ASP A 174 3.23 -8.09 -15.08
C ASP A 174 2.67 -8.74 -13.82
N ILE A 175 2.26 -7.95 -12.84
CA ILE A 175 1.63 -8.46 -11.62
C ILE A 175 0.29 -9.13 -11.91
N ILE A 176 -0.54 -8.54 -12.78
CA ILE A 176 -1.82 -9.13 -13.18
C ILE A 176 -1.60 -10.42 -13.98
N SER A 177 -0.67 -10.42 -14.92
CA SER A 177 -0.29 -11.60 -15.69
C SER A 177 0.21 -12.73 -14.78
N ASN A 178 1.06 -12.40 -13.80
CA ASN A 178 1.54 -13.36 -12.79
C ASN A 178 0.45 -13.83 -11.82
N ALA A 179 -0.58 -13.01 -11.56
CA ALA A 179 -1.73 -13.40 -10.76
C ALA A 179 -2.63 -14.40 -11.51
N ALA A 180 -2.69 -14.32 -12.84
CA ALA A 180 -3.35 -15.29 -13.71
C ALA A 180 -2.55 -16.59 -13.86
N GLY A 181 -1.22 -16.52 -13.82
CA GLY A 181 -0.30 -17.65 -13.95
C GLY A 181 0.01 -18.41 -12.63
N ASP A 182 1.14 -19.13 -12.64
CA ASP A 182 1.49 -20.12 -11.60
C ASP A 182 2.39 -19.59 -10.48
N ASN A 183 2.68 -18.28 -10.43
CA ASN A 183 3.54 -17.67 -9.41
C ASN A 183 2.82 -16.75 -8.39
N PRO A 184 1.70 -17.17 -7.78
CA PRO A 184 0.91 -16.32 -6.89
C PRO A 184 1.59 -16.04 -5.53
N GLN A 185 2.77 -16.63 -5.24
CA GLN A 185 3.51 -16.29 -4.02
C GLN A 185 4.27 -14.97 -4.14
N GLN A 186 4.81 -14.69 -5.33
CA GLN A 186 5.48 -13.42 -5.61
C GLN A 186 4.44 -12.30 -5.64
N VAL A 187 3.32 -12.50 -6.33
CA VAL A 187 2.18 -11.56 -6.41
C VAL A 187 1.75 -11.09 -5.01
N ILE A 188 1.32 -12.00 -4.13
CA ILE A 188 0.79 -11.57 -2.82
C ILE A 188 1.84 -10.91 -1.91
N ARG A 189 3.14 -11.02 -2.22
CA ARG A 189 4.25 -10.39 -1.47
C ARG A 189 4.76 -9.12 -2.13
N ASN A 190 4.25 -8.76 -3.31
CA ASN A 190 4.63 -7.55 -4.02
C ASN A 190 3.72 -6.38 -3.56
N PRO A 191 4.30 -5.23 -3.16
CA PRO A 191 3.55 -4.01 -2.84
C PRO A 191 2.60 -3.54 -3.96
N VAL A 192 3.01 -3.68 -5.23
CA VAL A 192 2.26 -3.27 -6.42
C VAL A 192 0.91 -3.97 -6.50
N THR A 193 0.82 -5.21 -6.03
CA THR A 193 -0.47 -5.93 -5.94
C THR A 193 -1.48 -5.20 -5.07
N TYR A 194 -1.06 -4.61 -3.95
CA TYR A 194 -1.97 -3.91 -3.04
C TYR A 194 -2.24 -2.49 -3.53
N GLN A 195 -1.23 -1.82 -4.09
CA GLN A 195 -1.41 -0.53 -4.75
C GLN A 195 -2.47 -0.65 -5.85
N GLY A 196 -2.30 -1.61 -6.76
CA GLY A 196 -3.22 -1.85 -7.87
C GLY A 196 -4.59 -2.29 -7.42
N LEU A 197 -4.66 -3.25 -6.50
CA LEU A 197 -5.93 -3.69 -5.92
C LEU A 197 -6.73 -2.53 -5.33
N PHE A 198 -6.08 -1.62 -4.61
CA PHE A 198 -6.77 -0.49 -3.98
C PHE A 198 -7.14 0.58 -5.03
N ARG A 199 -6.34 0.74 -6.08
CA ARG A 199 -6.64 1.63 -7.22
C ARG A 199 -7.91 1.24 -7.96
N GLU A 200 -8.28 -0.04 -7.98
CA GLU A 200 -9.55 -0.49 -8.57
C GLU A 200 -10.79 0.08 -7.89
N TYR A 201 -10.67 0.56 -6.65
CA TYR A 201 -11.77 1.17 -5.89
C TYR A 201 -11.76 2.70 -5.97
N THR A 202 -10.98 3.24 -6.90
CA THR A 202 -10.87 4.67 -7.17
C THR A 202 -11.48 4.99 -8.53
N PRO A 203 -11.93 6.24 -8.78
CA PRO A 203 -12.36 6.67 -10.11
C PRO A 203 -11.32 6.53 -11.23
N SER A 204 -10.07 6.20 -10.90
CA SER A 204 -8.99 5.99 -11.88
C SER A 204 -8.35 4.62 -11.68
N PRO A 205 -8.98 3.51 -12.12
CA PRO A 205 -8.38 2.19 -12.06
C PRO A 205 -7.10 2.11 -12.90
N ILE A 206 -6.25 1.13 -12.63
CA ILE A 206 -5.05 0.90 -13.45
C ILE A 206 -5.45 0.13 -14.71
N ASN A 207 -5.28 0.78 -15.86
CA ASN A 207 -5.41 0.16 -17.17
C ASN A 207 -4.11 -0.60 -17.48
N CYS A 208 -4.26 -1.88 -17.82
CA CYS A 208 -3.19 -2.79 -18.19
C CYS A 208 -3.57 -3.51 -19.46
#